data_AF-A0A7W0QFE6-F1
#
_entry.id   AF-A0A7W0QFE6-F1
#
_cell.length_a   1.000
_cell.length_b   1.000
_cell.length_c   1.000
_cell.angle_alpha   90.00
_cell.angle_beta   90.00
_cell.angle_gamma   90.00
#
_symmetry.space_group_name_H-M   'P 1'
#
loop_
_entity.id
_entity.type
_entity.pdbx_description
1 polymer ?
#
loop_
_entity_poly.entity_id
_entity_poly.type
_entity_poly.pdbx_seq_one_letter_code
_entity_poly.pdbx_strand_id
1 'polypeptide(L)'
;MHVAVCWKWLDDERHAPRGVSAADEAALEIGLRIAGDDGVVSVWCAGPAAADGVLREAIACGARTAVRLDSTGSAPSRAVAVALATGIDADAGITMVVCGDASADRGSATVPAFVAAELGWPQALGLISVTSQADGTISALRRLDQGRRERLAIVPSAVLSVEGTAARLRRAGLGDVRAARAATIVTMPGPSEPDQPLSTRPFRPRARVVPAPDADDVLARVRQLADRDEPSHAVNAETLAPPAAAARIVERLRAWGYLDEP
;
A
#
# COMPACT_ATOMS: atom_id res chain seq x y z
N MET A 1 17.13 -11.47 14.95
CA MET A 1 16.98 -10.75 13.66
C MET A 1 16.34 -9.39 13.92
N HIS A 2 16.73 -8.32 13.23
CA HIS A 2 16.13 -6.99 13.41
C HIS A 2 15.32 -6.60 12.17
N VAL A 3 14.03 -6.34 12.40
CA VAL A 3 13.05 -5.98 11.38
C VAL A 3 12.58 -4.53 11.60
N ALA A 4 12.64 -3.71 10.57
CA ALA A 4 11.94 -2.43 10.53
C ALA A 4 10.54 -2.64 9.95
N VAL A 5 9.53 -2.08 10.60
CA VAL A 5 8.15 -2.07 10.10
C VAL A 5 7.78 -0.63 9.78
N CYS A 6 7.38 -0.36 8.54
CA CYS A 6 6.97 0.98 8.12
C CYS A 6 5.45 1.10 8.21
N TRP A 7 4.99 2.02 9.04
CA TRP A 7 3.59 2.38 9.19
C TRP A 7 3.30 3.72 8.53
N LYS A 8 2.07 3.85 8.05
CA LYS A 8 1.54 5.13 7.60
C LYS A 8 0.46 5.62 8.55
N TRP A 9 0.61 6.86 9.00
CA TRP A 9 -0.44 7.58 9.71
C TRP A 9 -1.57 7.99 8.75
N LEU A 10 -2.81 7.66 9.12
CA LEU A 10 -4.03 8.07 8.43
C LEU A 10 -4.78 9.08 9.31
N ASP A 11 -4.97 10.29 8.78
CA ASP A 11 -5.65 11.41 9.48
C ASP A 11 -7.11 11.61 9.02
N ASP A 12 -7.60 10.81 8.07
CA ASP A 12 -8.86 11.07 7.37
C ASP A 12 -10.07 10.31 7.94
N GLU A 13 -10.83 10.96 8.82
CA GLU A 13 -12.10 10.42 9.36
C GLU A 13 -13.19 10.18 8.29
N ARG A 14 -13.03 10.65 7.05
CA ARG A 14 -14.05 10.51 6.01
C ARG A 14 -14.13 9.12 5.38
N HIS A 15 -13.02 8.38 5.37
CA HIS A 15 -12.93 7.09 4.68
C HIS A 15 -12.42 5.94 5.58
N ALA A 16 -11.73 6.25 6.69
CA ALA A 16 -11.28 5.28 7.67
C ALA A 16 -11.16 5.94 9.06
N PRO A 17 -11.26 5.20 10.18
CA PRO A 17 -10.91 5.76 11.47
C PRO A 17 -9.44 6.22 11.46
N ARG A 18 -9.15 7.32 12.15
CA ARG A 18 -7.78 7.78 12.38
C ARG A 18 -6.94 6.65 12.96
N GLY A 19 -5.76 6.44 12.41
CA GLY A 19 -4.87 5.38 12.87
C GLY A 19 -4.01 4.80 11.76
N VAL A 20 -3.94 3.47 11.70
CA VAL A 20 -3.14 2.70 10.74
C VAL A 20 -4.02 1.78 9.92
N SER A 21 -3.56 1.42 8.72
CA SER A 21 -4.33 0.52 7.85
C SER A 21 -4.23 -0.94 8.31
N ALA A 22 -5.17 -1.78 7.88
CA ALA A 22 -5.08 -3.23 8.11
C ALA A 22 -3.80 -3.85 7.49
N ALA A 23 -3.30 -3.28 6.39
CA ALA A 23 -2.04 -3.69 5.77
C ALA A 23 -0.83 -3.36 6.66
N ASP A 24 -0.83 -2.20 7.30
CA ASP A 24 0.21 -1.80 8.26
C ASP A 24 0.16 -2.66 9.54
N GLU A 25 -1.04 -2.95 10.05
CA GLU A 25 -1.22 -3.87 11.17
C GLU A 25 -0.71 -5.29 10.84
N ALA A 26 -1.03 -5.79 9.64
CA ALA A 26 -0.52 -7.07 9.15
C ALA A 26 1.01 -7.05 9.01
N ALA A 27 1.58 -5.94 8.55
CA ALA A 27 3.03 -5.75 8.43
C ALA A 27 3.72 -5.84 9.80
N LEU A 28 3.15 -5.25 10.86
CA LEU A 28 3.69 -5.37 12.20
C LEU A 28 3.65 -6.81 12.70
N GLU A 29 2.52 -7.50 12.54
CA GLU A 29 2.40 -8.90 12.96
C GLU A 29 3.39 -9.81 12.23
N ILE A 30 3.55 -9.62 10.91
CA ILE A 30 4.51 -10.37 10.11
C ILE A 30 5.94 -10.04 10.54
N GLY A 31 6.25 -8.76 10.79
CA GLY A 31 7.55 -8.35 11.31
C GLY A 31 7.89 -9.01 12.65
N LEU A 32 6.94 -9.07 13.58
CA LEU A 32 7.08 -9.76 14.88
C LEU A 32 7.32 -11.26 14.70
N ARG A 33 6.58 -11.92 13.80
CA ARG A 33 6.78 -13.36 13.50
C ARG A 33 8.13 -13.65 12.84
N ILE A 34 8.58 -12.79 11.94
CA ILE A 34 9.89 -12.92 11.28
C ILE A 34 11.01 -12.73 12.29
N ALA A 35 10.90 -11.72 13.14
CA ALA A 35 11.91 -11.42 14.14
C ALA A 35 12.08 -12.59 15.14
N GLY A 36 10.97 -13.26 15.51
CA GLY A 36 10.95 -14.30 16.53
C GLY A 36 11.16 -13.74 17.94
N ASP A 37 11.28 -14.62 18.93
CA ASP A 37 11.33 -14.23 20.35
C ASP A 37 12.62 -13.45 20.70
N ASP A 38 13.75 -13.82 20.10
CA ASP A 38 15.04 -13.12 20.28
C ASP A 38 15.21 -11.94 19.30
N GLY A 39 14.18 -11.67 18.51
CA GLY A 39 14.16 -10.65 17.47
C GLY A 39 13.96 -9.23 17.98
N VAL A 40 14.33 -8.28 17.13
CA VAL A 40 14.04 -6.86 17.30
C VAL A 40 13.02 -6.43 16.26
N VAL A 41 12.00 -5.70 16.70
CA VAL A 41 11.13 -4.96 15.79
C VAL A 41 11.19 -3.49 16.15
N SER A 42 11.54 -2.64 15.18
CA SER A 42 11.39 -1.18 15.28
C SER A 42 10.31 -0.71 14.31
N VAL A 43 9.41 0.16 14.77
CA VAL A 43 8.31 0.68 13.94
C VAL A 43 8.60 2.11 13.54
N TRP A 44 8.46 2.42 12.25
CA TRP A 44 8.80 3.69 11.66
C TRP A 44 7.57 4.32 11.04
N CYS A 45 7.28 5.58 11.35
CA CYS A 45 6.14 6.28 10.77
C CYS A 45 6.54 7.70 10.39
N ALA A 46 6.31 8.10 9.14
CA ALA A 46 6.33 9.50 8.74
C ALA A 46 4.96 10.13 9.04
N GLY A 47 4.91 11.09 9.96
CA GLY A 47 3.66 11.70 10.35
C GLY A 47 3.75 12.75 11.46
N PRO A 48 2.62 13.41 11.77
CA PRO A 48 2.54 14.45 12.78
C PRO A 48 2.63 13.84 14.19
N ALA A 49 2.75 14.69 15.22
CA ALA A 49 2.82 14.24 16.62
C ALA A 49 1.63 13.37 17.06
N ALA A 50 0.47 13.50 16.41
CA ALA A 50 -0.69 12.64 16.64
C ALA A 50 -0.40 11.14 16.36
N ALA A 51 0.56 10.83 15.48
CA ALA A 51 0.97 9.46 15.17
C ALA A 51 1.67 8.77 16.35
N ASP A 52 2.12 9.51 17.37
CA ASP A 52 2.72 8.91 18.57
C ASP A 52 1.75 7.99 19.31
N GLY A 53 0.44 8.19 19.17
CA GLY A 53 -0.58 7.31 19.76
C GLY A 53 -0.48 5.89 19.22
N VAL A 54 -0.58 5.73 17.89
CA VAL A 54 -0.48 4.42 17.25
C VAL A 54 0.91 3.82 17.39
N LEU A 55 1.97 4.63 17.37
CA LEU A 55 3.33 4.13 17.61
C LEU A 55 3.48 3.49 19.01
N ARG A 56 2.82 4.04 20.03
CA ARG A 56 2.75 3.40 21.36
C ARG A 56 1.91 2.12 21.35
N GLU A 57 0.84 2.06 20.57
CA GLU A 57 0.07 0.82 20.38
C GLU A 57 0.92 -0.28 19.74
N ALA A 58 1.80 0.07 18.78
CA ALA A 58 2.76 -0.87 18.21
C ALA A 58 3.73 -1.43 19.27
N ILE A 59 4.23 -0.57 20.15
CA ILE A 59 5.08 -0.98 21.29
C ILE A 59 4.32 -1.91 22.22
N ALA A 60 3.06 -1.58 22.55
CA ALA A 60 2.20 -2.45 23.36
C ALA A 60 1.99 -3.84 22.71
N CYS A 61 2.00 -3.91 21.38
CA CYS A 61 1.88 -5.17 20.63
C CYS A 61 3.20 -5.95 20.50
N GLY A 62 4.31 -5.42 21.00
CA GLY A 62 5.60 -6.11 21.03
C GLY A 62 6.72 -5.47 20.21
N ALA A 63 6.48 -4.32 19.57
CA ALA A 63 7.59 -3.55 19.00
C ALA A 63 8.52 -3.06 20.11
N ARG A 64 9.83 -3.14 19.89
CA ARG A 64 10.82 -2.71 20.88
C ARG A 64 10.98 -1.20 20.92
N THR A 65 11.03 -0.60 19.74
CA THR A 65 11.21 0.84 19.58
C THR A 65 10.26 1.37 18.52
N ALA A 66 9.95 2.65 18.62
CA ALA A 66 9.17 3.36 17.62
C ALA A 66 9.85 4.68 17.27
N VAL A 67 9.86 4.98 15.97
CA VAL A 67 10.48 6.16 15.38
C VAL A 67 9.43 6.93 14.59
N ARG A 68 9.30 8.22 14.89
CA ARG A 68 8.51 9.17 14.11
C ARG A 68 9.43 10.06 13.30
N LEU A 69 9.28 10.01 11.98
CA LEU A 69 9.84 11.01 11.08
C LEU A 69 8.86 12.18 11.05
N ASP A 70 9.28 13.34 11.56
CA ASP A 70 8.38 14.48 11.77
C ASP A 70 7.91 15.07 10.44
N SER A 71 6.67 14.75 10.06
CA SER A 71 6.11 15.14 8.77
C SER A 71 4.72 15.71 8.99
N THR A 72 4.55 16.97 8.62
CA THR A 72 3.25 17.65 8.63
C THR A 72 2.74 17.79 7.20
N GLY A 73 1.51 17.34 6.96
CA GLY A 73 0.88 17.41 5.65
C GLY A 73 1.28 16.30 4.67
N SER A 74 1.15 16.60 3.38
CA SER A 74 1.34 15.67 2.28
C SER A 74 2.77 15.74 1.74
N ALA A 75 3.55 14.67 1.88
CA ALA A 75 4.81 14.50 1.14
C ALA A 75 4.65 13.49 -0.02
N PRO A 76 5.39 13.64 -1.13
CA PRO A 76 5.43 12.62 -2.16
C PRO A 76 5.96 11.29 -1.63
N SER A 77 5.46 10.17 -2.17
CA SER A 77 5.86 8.82 -1.75
C SER A 77 7.38 8.60 -1.80
N ARG A 78 8.07 9.21 -2.78
CA ARG A 78 9.53 9.12 -2.87
C ARG A 78 10.23 9.82 -1.71
N ALA A 79 9.84 11.05 -1.38
CA ALA A 79 10.44 11.78 -0.26
C ALA A 79 10.25 11.03 1.07
N VAL A 80 9.06 10.46 1.28
CA VAL A 80 8.77 9.60 2.43
C VAL A 80 9.70 8.38 2.45
N ALA A 81 9.86 7.71 1.32
CA ALA A 81 10.73 6.54 1.21
C ALA A 81 12.21 6.86 1.43
N VAL A 82 12.71 7.98 0.91
CA VAL A 82 14.10 8.45 1.15
C VAL A 82 14.33 8.66 2.64
N ALA A 83 13.41 9.32 3.33
CA ALA A 83 13.56 9.57 4.77
C ALA A 83 13.50 8.27 5.60
N LEU A 84 12.58 7.36 5.26
CA LEU A 84 12.52 6.02 5.87
C LEU A 84 13.81 5.23 5.64
N ALA A 85 14.25 5.13 4.39
CA ALA A 85 15.48 4.40 4.02
C ALA A 85 16.71 4.99 4.71
N THR A 86 16.84 6.32 4.75
CA THR A 86 17.96 7.00 5.44
C THR A 86 18.00 6.65 6.92
N GLY A 87 16.85 6.66 7.60
CA GLY A 87 16.76 6.29 9.01
C GLY A 87 17.05 4.81 9.26
N ILE A 88 16.56 3.94 8.39
CA ILE A 88 16.75 2.49 8.48
C ILE A 88 18.22 2.11 8.22
N ASP A 89 18.85 2.69 7.20
CA ASP A 89 20.25 2.40 6.82
C ASP A 89 21.26 2.85 7.90
N ALA A 90 20.89 3.84 8.72
CA ALA A 90 21.70 4.27 9.85
C ALA A 90 21.82 3.21 10.97
N ASP A 91 20.93 2.21 11.00
CA ASP A 91 20.97 1.07 11.92
C ASP A 91 21.31 -0.22 11.15
N ALA A 92 22.61 -0.52 11.09
CA ALA A 92 23.15 -1.70 10.41
C ALA A 92 22.64 -3.05 10.99
N GLY A 93 21.94 -3.04 12.14
CA GLY A 93 21.29 -4.23 12.67
C GLY A 93 20.06 -4.64 11.84
N ILE A 94 19.37 -3.66 11.24
CA ILE A 94 18.16 -3.90 10.46
C ILE A 94 18.52 -4.67 9.20
N THR A 95 17.88 -5.83 9.02
CA THR A 95 18.11 -6.73 7.89
C THR A 95 16.83 -7.01 7.11
N MET A 96 15.69 -6.52 7.57
CA MET A 96 14.43 -6.62 6.83
C MET A 96 13.60 -5.38 7.03
N VAL A 97 12.88 -4.98 5.99
CA VAL A 97 11.81 -3.99 6.06
C VAL A 97 10.49 -4.65 5.70
N VAL A 98 9.44 -4.38 6.47
CA VAL A 98 8.07 -4.85 6.18
C VAL A 98 7.12 -3.67 6.19
N CYS A 99 6.36 -3.50 5.12
CA CYS A 99 5.40 -2.43 4.94
C CYS A 99 3.99 -2.99 4.67
N GLY A 100 2.94 -2.19 4.87
CA GLY A 100 1.67 -2.43 4.16
C GLY A 100 1.84 -2.28 2.64
N ASP A 101 1.03 -2.98 1.86
CA ASP A 101 1.09 -2.97 0.38
C ASP A 101 0.63 -1.63 -0.23
N ALA A 102 -0.49 -1.10 0.25
CA ALA A 102 -1.10 0.13 -0.21
C ALA A 102 -1.79 0.86 0.94
N SER A 103 -1.64 2.17 0.97
CA SER A 103 -2.32 3.01 1.96
C SER A 103 -3.76 3.33 1.54
N ALA A 104 -4.70 3.30 2.47
CA ALA A 104 -6.12 3.52 2.18
C ALA A 104 -6.47 4.94 1.65
N ASP A 105 -5.66 5.95 1.96
CA ASP A 105 -5.87 7.34 1.55
C ASP A 105 -5.38 7.65 0.11
N ARG A 106 -4.23 7.09 -0.30
CA ARG A 106 -3.63 7.37 -1.62
C ARG A 106 -3.63 6.20 -2.58
N GLY A 107 -3.73 4.97 -2.09
CA GLY A 107 -3.72 3.74 -2.89
C GLY A 107 -2.50 3.56 -3.80
N SER A 108 -1.40 4.31 -3.64
CA SER A 108 -0.34 4.36 -4.64
C SER A 108 0.52 3.09 -4.72
N ALA A 109 0.56 2.32 -3.63
CA ALA A 109 1.38 1.10 -3.50
C ALA A 109 2.88 1.29 -3.85
N THR A 110 3.42 2.50 -3.70
CA THR A 110 4.76 2.86 -4.20
C THR A 110 5.85 2.95 -3.14
N VAL A 111 5.52 3.29 -1.89
CA VAL A 111 6.52 3.55 -0.83
C VAL A 111 7.45 2.35 -0.59
N PRO A 112 6.96 1.08 -0.48
CA PRO A 112 7.86 -0.06 -0.26
C PRO A 112 8.87 -0.26 -1.40
N ALA A 113 8.43 -0.05 -2.65
CA ALA A 113 9.29 -0.15 -3.82
C ALA A 113 10.40 0.92 -3.81
N PHE A 114 10.04 2.17 -3.44
CA PHE A 114 11.03 3.24 -3.31
C PHE A 114 12.00 2.98 -2.14
N VAL A 115 11.53 2.48 -1.00
CA VAL A 115 12.41 2.13 0.12
C VAL A 115 13.43 1.06 -0.31
N ALA A 116 12.98 0.03 -1.02
CA ALA A 116 13.88 -1.00 -1.56
C ALA A 116 14.93 -0.41 -2.52
N ALA A 117 14.51 0.50 -3.40
CA ALA A 117 15.41 1.16 -4.35
C ALA A 117 16.45 2.04 -3.65
N GLU A 118 16.06 2.82 -2.63
CA GLU A 118 16.97 3.69 -1.89
C GLU A 118 17.94 2.88 -1.00
N LEU A 119 17.51 1.74 -0.43
CA LEU A 119 18.39 0.81 0.32
C LEU A 119 19.26 -0.08 -0.59
N GLY A 120 18.93 -0.18 -1.88
CA GLY A 120 19.54 -1.15 -2.79
C GLY A 120 19.22 -2.62 -2.45
N TRP A 121 18.08 -2.87 -1.79
CA TRP A 121 17.69 -4.21 -1.34
C TRP A 121 16.70 -4.88 -2.31
N PRO A 122 16.71 -6.23 -2.43
CA PRO A 122 15.66 -6.95 -3.15
C PRO A 122 14.28 -6.71 -2.52
N GLN A 123 13.24 -6.74 -3.35
CA GLN A 123 11.87 -6.48 -2.93
C GLN A 123 10.94 -7.65 -3.24
N ALA A 124 9.98 -7.89 -2.34
CA ALA A 124 8.87 -8.82 -2.54
C ALA A 124 7.57 -8.15 -2.09
N LEU A 125 6.82 -7.65 -3.07
CA LEU A 125 5.66 -6.78 -2.84
C LEU A 125 4.32 -7.52 -3.05
N GLY A 126 3.28 -7.08 -2.34
CA GLY A 126 1.92 -7.58 -2.48
C GLY A 126 1.75 -9.01 -1.95
N LEU A 127 2.43 -9.33 -0.85
CA LEU A 127 2.42 -10.66 -0.26
C LEU A 127 1.10 -10.91 0.49
N ILE A 128 0.50 -12.07 0.24
CA ILE A 128 -0.72 -12.54 0.91
C ILE A 128 -0.44 -13.59 1.99
N SER A 129 0.79 -14.12 2.04
CA SER A 129 1.25 -15.05 3.07
C SER A 129 2.76 -14.93 3.21
N VAL A 130 3.25 -14.96 4.45
CA VAL A 130 4.68 -14.87 4.78
C VAL A 130 4.97 -15.81 5.96
N THR A 131 6.02 -16.63 5.85
CA THR A 131 6.37 -17.63 6.87
C THR A 131 7.87 -17.86 6.93
N SER A 132 8.47 -17.62 8.10
CA SER A 132 9.87 -17.95 8.37
C SER A 132 10.12 -19.45 8.32
N GLN A 133 11.25 -19.84 7.76
CA GLN A 133 11.70 -21.23 7.66
C GLN A 133 12.85 -21.48 8.65
N ALA A 134 13.08 -22.76 8.97
CA ALA A 134 14.13 -23.16 9.91
C ALA A 134 15.56 -22.86 9.40
N ASP A 135 15.74 -22.74 8.08
CA ASP A 135 17.01 -22.40 7.44
C ASP A 135 17.29 -20.89 7.37
N GLY A 136 16.42 -20.07 7.99
CA GLY A 136 16.54 -18.61 8.00
C GLY A 136 15.98 -17.92 6.76
N THR A 137 15.46 -18.67 5.78
CA THR A 137 14.74 -18.09 4.63
C THR A 137 13.30 -17.74 5.00
N ILE A 138 12.69 -16.86 4.21
CA ILE A 138 11.28 -16.50 4.33
C ILE A 138 10.55 -17.05 3.11
N SER A 139 9.57 -17.92 3.33
CA SER A 139 8.66 -18.35 2.28
C SER A 139 7.49 -17.38 2.18
N ALA A 140 7.18 -16.91 0.98
CA ALA A 140 6.08 -16.00 0.76
C ALA A 140 5.25 -16.38 -0.46
N LEU A 141 4.01 -15.89 -0.50
CA LEU A 141 3.07 -16.08 -1.60
C LEU A 141 2.51 -14.72 -2.02
N ARG A 142 2.48 -14.44 -3.32
CA ARG A 142 1.74 -13.30 -3.87
C ARG A 142 0.81 -13.71 -5.00
N ARG A 143 -0.22 -12.90 -5.21
CA ARG A 143 -1.15 -13.05 -6.33
C ARG A 143 -0.54 -12.41 -7.57
N LEU A 144 -0.84 -13.00 -8.71
CA LEU A 144 -0.55 -12.46 -10.04
C LEU A 144 -1.84 -12.43 -10.86
N ASP A 145 -1.79 -11.78 -12.01
CA ASP A 145 -2.94 -11.69 -12.91
C ASP A 145 -3.45 -13.07 -13.34
N GLN A 146 -4.74 -13.13 -13.68
CA GLN A 146 -5.42 -14.35 -14.15
C GLN A 146 -5.43 -15.49 -13.11
N GLY A 147 -5.51 -15.14 -11.82
CA GLY A 147 -5.60 -16.11 -10.72
C GLY A 147 -4.32 -16.89 -10.45
N ARG A 148 -3.21 -16.51 -11.10
CA ARG A 148 -1.89 -17.11 -10.88
C ARG A 148 -1.36 -16.71 -9.50
N ARG A 149 -0.45 -17.54 -8.98
CA ARG A 149 0.25 -17.29 -7.72
C ARG A 149 1.73 -17.53 -7.90
N GLU A 150 2.53 -16.72 -7.25
CA GLU A 150 3.97 -16.90 -7.20
C GLU A 150 4.39 -17.21 -5.77
N ARG A 151 5.21 -18.26 -5.62
CA ARG A 151 5.84 -18.63 -4.36
C ARG A 151 7.29 -18.18 -4.38
N LEU A 152 7.68 -17.42 -3.38
CA LEU A 152 8.99 -16.80 -3.24
C LEU A 152 9.74 -17.47 -2.09
N ALA A 153 11.05 -17.63 -2.27
CA ALA A 153 12.00 -17.90 -1.20
C ALA A 153 12.89 -16.66 -1.07
N ILE A 154 12.81 -15.99 0.07
CA ILE A 154 13.42 -14.68 0.30
C ILE A 154 14.52 -14.84 1.35
N VAL A 155 15.68 -14.27 1.07
CA VAL A 155 16.80 -14.20 2.01
C VAL A 155 16.94 -12.76 2.50
N PRO A 156 17.28 -12.52 3.77
CA PRO A 156 17.71 -11.20 4.22
C PRO A 156 19.00 -10.77 3.48
N SER A 157 19.22 -9.50 3.15
CA SER A 157 18.37 -8.33 3.41
C SER A 157 17.30 -8.10 2.34
N ALA A 158 16.05 -7.79 2.72
CA ALA A 158 14.97 -7.55 1.77
C ALA A 158 13.86 -6.60 2.30
N VAL A 159 13.12 -6.01 1.36
CA VAL A 159 11.92 -5.20 1.63
C VAL A 159 10.67 -5.97 1.21
N LEU A 160 9.74 -6.12 2.14
CA LEU A 160 8.46 -6.80 1.94
C LEU A 160 7.33 -5.79 1.98
N SER A 161 6.29 -6.03 1.16
CA SER A 161 4.98 -5.43 1.42
C SER A 161 3.89 -6.48 1.48
N VAL A 162 2.94 -6.31 2.40
CA VAL A 162 1.93 -7.32 2.72
C VAL A 162 0.53 -6.72 2.60
N GLU A 163 -0.40 -7.51 2.09
CA GLU A 163 -1.81 -7.11 2.05
C GLU A 163 -2.43 -7.21 3.47
N GLY A 164 -3.47 -6.43 3.74
CA GLY A 164 -4.15 -6.44 5.05
C GLY A 164 -4.81 -7.76 5.46
N THR A 165 -4.90 -8.74 4.55
CA THR A 165 -5.40 -10.08 4.85
C THR A 165 -4.29 -11.08 5.21
N ALA A 166 -3.02 -10.70 5.04
CA ALA A 166 -1.89 -11.60 5.23
C ALA A 166 -1.69 -12.00 6.71
N ALA A 167 -2.07 -11.14 7.65
CA ALA A 167 -2.05 -11.42 9.07
C ALA A 167 -3.01 -10.49 9.83
N ARG A 168 -3.41 -10.91 11.02
CA ARG A 168 -4.13 -10.07 11.98
C ARG A 168 -3.19 -9.73 13.14
N LEU A 169 -3.06 -8.46 13.46
CA LEU A 169 -2.25 -8.01 14.59
C LEU A 169 -2.74 -8.61 15.91
N ARG A 170 -1.80 -9.15 16.69
CA ARG A 170 -2.05 -9.63 18.05
C ARG A 170 -2.58 -8.51 18.94
N ARG A 171 -3.38 -8.86 19.93
CA ARG A 171 -3.85 -7.89 20.94
C ARG A 171 -2.84 -7.78 22.06
N ALA A 172 -2.48 -6.55 22.41
CA ALA A 172 -1.67 -6.25 23.59
C ALA A 172 -2.42 -6.56 24.90
N GLY A 173 -1.69 -7.00 25.92
CA GLY A 173 -2.22 -7.11 27.28
C GLY A 173 -2.46 -5.74 27.92
N LEU A 174 -3.36 -5.65 28.91
CA LEU A 174 -3.64 -4.38 29.59
C LEU A 174 -2.38 -3.78 30.27
N GLY A 175 -1.49 -4.64 30.77
CA GLY A 175 -0.20 -4.22 31.34
C GLY A 175 0.69 -3.54 30.30
N ASP A 176 0.83 -4.15 29.13
CA ASP A 176 1.65 -3.63 28.03
C ASP A 176 1.08 -2.32 27.48
N VAL A 177 -0.24 -2.23 27.33
CA VAL A 177 -0.92 -0.99 26.94
C VAL A 177 -0.65 0.14 27.95
N ARG A 178 -0.66 -0.16 29.25
CA ARG A 178 -0.35 0.83 30.29
C ARG A 178 1.13 1.24 30.27
N ALA A 179 2.04 0.27 30.13
CA ALA A 179 3.47 0.52 30.06
C ALA A 179 3.83 1.37 28.82
N ALA A 180 3.25 1.05 27.67
CA ALA A 180 3.51 1.73 26.42
C ALA A 180 3.08 3.20 26.41
N ARG A 181 2.13 3.62 27.27
CA ARG A 181 1.74 5.05 27.39
C ARG A 181 2.92 5.95 27.78
N ALA A 182 3.86 5.42 28.56
CA ALA A 182 5.06 6.13 28.98
C ALA A 182 6.24 5.90 28.03
N ALA A 183 6.08 5.10 26.96
CA ALA A 183 7.16 4.82 26.02
C ALA A 183 7.56 6.09 25.25
N THR A 184 8.88 6.28 25.15
CA THR A 184 9.49 7.35 24.38
C THR A 184 9.46 7.01 22.89
N ILE A 185 8.94 7.92 22.09
CA ILE A 185 8.99 7.84 20.63
C ILE A 185 10.21 8.61 20.16
N VAL A 186 11.12 7.94 19.45
CA VAL A 186 12.29 8.60 18.86
C VAL A 186 11.80 9.49 17.73
N THR A 187 12.08 10.78 17.80
CA THR A 187 11.69 11.72 16.74
C THR A 187 12.91 12.05 15.89
N MET A 188 12.75 11.99 14.57
CA MET A 188 13.79 12.33 13.59
C MET A 188 13.24 13.34 12.57
N PRO A 189 14.12 14.06 11.85
CA PRO A 189 13.69 14.92 10.75
C PRO A 189 12.85 14.15 9.72
N GLY A 190 11.78 14.79 9.24
CA GLY A 190 10.90 14.21 8.24
C GLY A 190 11.46 14.22 6.82
N PRO A 191 10.62 13.83 5.85
CA PRO A 191 10.91 13.95 4.43
C PRO A 191 11.34 15.37 4.07
N SER A 192 12.54 15.50 3.53
CA SER A 192 13.00 16.69 2.82
C SER A 192 13.07 16.35 1.33
N GLU A 193 12.58 17.24 0.47
CA GLU A 193 12.79 17.08 -0.97
C GLU A 193 14.18 17.61 -1.33
N PRO A 194 15.06 16.80 -1.96
CA PRO A 194 15.94 17.37 -2.96
C PRO A 194 15.03 17.78 -4.14
N ASP A 195 15.06 19.06 -4.49
CA ASP A 195 14.41 19.60 -5.68
C ASP A 195 15.01 18.94 -6.93
N GLN A 196 14.45 17.80 -7.32
CA GLN A 196 14.75 17.15 -8.58
C GLN A 196 13.59 17.47 -9.50
N PRO A 197 13.74 18.44 -10.44
CA PRO A 197 12.73 18.65 -11.45
C PRO A 197 12.58 17.33 -12.19
N LEU A 198 11.44 16.65 -11.98
CA LEU A 198 11.04 15.57 -12.84
C LEU A 198 11.01 16.17 -14.24
N SER A 199 11.93 15.71 -15.10
CA SER A 199 11.92 16.08 -16.51
C SER A 199 10.68 15.42 -17.12
N THR A 200 9.55 16.07 -16.95
CA THR A 200 8.29 15.74 -17.61
C THR A 200 8.44 16.23 -19.03
N ARG A 201 9.11 15.43 -19.87
CA ARG A 201 8.87 15.56 -21.31
C ARG A 201 7.37 15.36 -21.51
N PRO A 202 6.69 16.21 -22.30
CA PRO A 202 5.28 15.99 -22.61
C PRO A 202 5.11 14.53 -23.02
N PHE A 203 4.23 13.80 -22.34
CA PHE A 203 3.90 12.44 -22.70
C PHE A 203 3.50 12.45 -24.18
N ARG A 204 4.31 11.84 -25.04
CA ARG A 204 4.01 11.65 -26.45
C ARG A 204 3.51 10.22 -26.60
N PRO A 205 2.21 9.96 -26.38
CA PRO A 205 1.67 8.65 -26.72
C PRO A 205 1.94 8.38 -28.19
N ARG A 206 2.10 7.10 -28.56
CA ARG A 206 2.05 6.77 -29.99
C ARG A 206 0.72 7.29 -30.52
N ALA A 207 0.76 8.07 -31.60
CA ALA A 207 -0.44 8.55 -32.26
C ALA A 207 -1.28 7.33 -32.65
N ARG A 208 -2.46 7.20 -32.04
CA ARG A 208 -3.48 6.24 -32.48
C ARG A 208 -4.27 6.93 -33.57
N VAL A 209 -4.40 6.30 -34.74
CA VAL A 209 -5.33 6.76 -35.76
C VAL A 209 -6.73 6.50 -35.23
N VAL A 210 -7.47 7.57 -34.93
CA VAL A 210 -8.88 7.51 -34.56
C VAL A 210 -9.68 7.80 -35.84
N PRO A 211 -10.73 7.03 -36.15
CA PRO A 211 -11.61 7.35 -37.28
C PRO A 211 -12.19 8.76 -37.11
N ALA A 212 -12.38 9.47 -38.23
CA ALA A 212 -12.98 10.78 -38.19
C ALA A 212 -14.43 10.69 -37.68
N PRO A 213 -14.92 11.70 -36.94
CA PRO A 213 -16.34 11.81 -36.59
C PRO A 213 -17.20 11.73 -37.83
N ASP A 214 -18.16 10.82 -37.84
CA ASP A 214 -19.04 10.52 -38.98
C ASP A 214 -20.46 11.05 -38.80
N ALA A 215 -20.76 11.70 -37.67
CA ALA A 215 -22.08 12.25 -37.41
C ALA A 215 -22.39 13.47 -38.30
N ASP A 216 -23.63 13.56 -38.78
CA ASP A 216 -24.08 14.68 -39.62
C ASP A 216 -24.17 16.01 -38.84
N ASP A 217 -24.56 15.93 -37.57
CA ASP A 217 -24.75 17.09 -36.69
C ASP A 217 -23.42 17.59 -36.10
N VAL A 218 -23.28 18.92 -35.99
CA VAL A 218 -22.07 19.57 -35.46
C VAL A 218 -21.89 19.25 -33.98
N LEU A 219 -22.96 19.24 -33.20
CA LEU A 219 -22.86 18.94 -31.77
C LEU A 219 -22.51 17.46 -31.53
N ALA A 220 -23.06 16.56 -32.34
CA ALA A 220 -22.71 15.14 -32.32
C ALA A 220 -21.23 14.88 -32.67
N ARG A 221 -20.68 15.54 -33.70
CA ARG A 221 -19.24 15.44 -34.04
C ARG A 221 -18.32 15.94 -32.93
N VAL A 222 -18.70 17.03 -32.26
CA VAL A 222 -17.94 17.57 -31.12
C VAL A 222 -17.95 16.61 -29.93
N ARG A 223 -19.04 15.85 -29.72
CA ARG A 223 -19.13 14.83 -28.66
C ARG A 223 -18.25 13.60 -28.95
N GLN A 224 -18.28 13.10 -30.19
CA GLN A 224 -17.40 12.03 -30.67
C GLN A 224 -15.91 12.40 -30.49
N LEU A 225 -15.52 13.65 -30.80
CA LEU A 225 -14.14 14.13 -30.64
C LEU A 225 -13.68 14.27 -29.20
N ALA A 226 -14.60 14.55 -28.28
CA ALA A 226 -14.29 14.86 -26.89
C ALA A 226 -14.26 13.60 -25.99
N ASP A 227 -14.38 12.38 -26.55
CA ASP A 227 -14.63 11.14 -25.81
C ASP A 227 -15.79 11.28 -24.81
N ARG A 228 -16.76 12.16 -25.12
CA ARG A 228 -17.95 12.41 -24.28
C ARG A 228 -19.15 11.56 -24.70
N ASP A 229 -18.94 10.63 -25.63
CA ASP A 229 -19.96 9.69 -26.09
C ASP A 229 -20.08 8.43 -25.23
N GLU A 230 -19.35 8.32 -24.12
CA GLU A 230 -19.89 7.52 -23.02
C GLU A 230 -20.95 8.37 -22.32
N PRO A 231 -22.26 8.11 -22.55
CA PRO A 231 -23.25 8.68 -21.67
C PRO A 231 -22.87 8.25 -20.26
N SER A 232 -22.75 9.22 -19.35
CA SER A 232 -22.88 8.99 -17.91
C SER A 232 -23.88 7.85 -17.75
N HIS A 233 -23.41 6.68 -17.33
CA HIS A 233 -24.27 5.52 -17.20
C HIS A 233 -25.26 5.87 -16.10
N ALA A 234 -26.42 6.39 -16.48
CA ALA A 234 -27.51 6.65 -15.56
C ALA A 234 -27.75 5.35 -14.83
N VAL A 235 -27.49 5.35 -13.52
CA VAL A 235 -27.71 4.20 -12.66
C VAL A 235 -29.23 4.05 -12.56
N ASN A 236 -29.80 3.23 -13.44
CA ASN A 236 -31.21 2.90 -13.42
C ASN A 236 -31.40 1.71 -12.50
N ALA A 237 -32.05 1.93 -11.36
CA ALA A 237 -32.51 0.85 -10.51
C ALA A 237 -33.75 0.21 -11.17
N GLU A 238 -33.60 -1.01 -11.68
CA GLU A 238 -34.70 -1.79 -12.27
C GLU A 238 -35.04 -2.96 -11.32
N THR A 239 -36.33 -3.21 -11.10
CA THR A 239 -36.80 -4.42 -10.38
C THR A 239 -37.32 -5.42 -11.39
N LEU A 240 -36.60 -6.55 -11.54
CA LEU A 240 -36.90 -7.59 -12.51
C LEU A 240 -37.02 -8.96 -11.82
N ALA A 241 -37.80 -9.87 -12.40
CA ALA A 241 -37.78 -11.27 -11.98
C ALA A 241 -36.40 -11.90 -12.25
N PRO A 242 -35.92 -12.89 -11.46
CA PRO A 242 -34.55 -13.39 -11.56
C PRO A 242 -34.08 -13.81 -12.96
N PRO A 243 -34.89 -14.49 -13.81
CA PRO A 243 -34.46 -14.81 -15.18
C PRO A 243 -34.28 -13.58 -16.07
N ALA A 244 -35.17 -12.59 -15.94
CA ALA A 244 -35.09 -11.35 -16.70
C ALA A 244 -33.90 -10.48 -16.25
N ALA A 245 -33.61 -10.46 -14.94
CA ALA A 245 -32.43 -9.81 -14.39
C ALA A 245 -31.14 -10.45 -14.94
N ALA A 246 -31.07 -11.79 -14.99
CA ALA A 246 -29.90 -12.51 -15.52
C ALA A 246 -29.69 -12.19 -17.02
N ALA A 247 -30.75 -12.20 -17.83
CA ALA A 247 -30.68 -11.84 -19.24
C ALA A 247 -30.20 -10.39 -19.42
N ARG A 248 -30.72 -9.46 -18.60
CA ARG A 248 -30.34 -8.05 -18.61
C ARG A 248 -28.86 -7.84 -18.27
N ILE A 249 -28.34 -8.58 -17.28
CA ILE A 249 -26.91 -8.54 -16.93
C ILE A 249 -26.05 -9.03 -18.10
N VAL A 250 -26.39 -10.15 -18.73
CA VAL A 250 -25.64 -10.70 -19.87
C VAL A 250 -25.64 -9.74 -21.07
N GLU A 251 -26.80 -9.14 -21.38
CA GLU A 251 -26.94 -8.13 -22.42
C GLU A 251 -26.01 -6.93 -22.15
N ARG A 252 -25.97 -6.42 -20.91
CA ARG A 252 -25.10 -5.30 -20.53
C ARG A 252 -23.63 -5.66 -20.59
N LEU A 253 -23.25 -6.84 -20.10
CA LEU A 253 -21.87 -7.32 -20.17
C LEU A 253 -21.38 -7.47 -21.63
N ARG A 254 -22.24 -7.93 -22.56
CA ARG A 254 -21.93 -7.95 -24.00
C ARG A 254 -21.79 -6.54 -24.58
N ALA A 255 -22.74 -5.65 -24.28
CA ALA A 255 -22.68 -4.27 -24.74
C ALA A 255 -21.41 -3.53 -24.26
N TRP A 256 -20.89 -3.90 -23.08
CA TRP A 256 -19.63 -3.40 -22.54
C TRP A 256 -18.38 -4.15 -23.04
N GLY A 257 -18.54 -5.19 -23.87
CA GLY A 257 -17.44 -5.97 -24.42
C GLY A 257 -16.77 -6.94 -23.44
N TYR A 258 -17.42 -7.26 -22.32
CA TYR A 258 -16.92 -8.24 -21.34
C TYR A 258 -17.28 -9.69 -21.68
N LEU A 259 -18.19 -9.90 -22.62
CA LEU A 259 -18.58 -11.22 -23.13
C LEU A 259 -18.56 -11.20 -24.65
N ASP A 260 -18.11 -12.29 -25.25
CA ASP A 260 -18.18 -12.50 -26.69
C ASP A 260 -19.64 -12.57 -27.17
N GLU A 261 -19.87 -12.18 -28.43
CA GLU A 261 -21.15 -12.43 -29.10
C GLU A 261 -21.37 -13.94 -29.26
N PRO A 262 -22.63 -14.41 -29.12
CA PRO A 262 -22.96 -15.83 -29.17
C PRO A 262 -22.66 -16.49 -30.53
#